data_AF-A0A496VH58-F1
#
_entry.id   AF-A0A496VH58-F1
#
_cell.length_a   1.000
_cell.length_b   1.000
_cell.length_c   1.000
_cell.angle_alpha   90.00
_cell.angle_beta   90.00
_cell.angle_gamma   90.00
#
_symmetry.space_group_name_H-M   'P 1'
#
loop_
_entity.id
_entity.type
_entity.pdbx_description
1 polymer ?
#
loop_
_entity_poly.entity_id
_entity_poly.type
_entity_poly.pdbx_seq_one_letter_code
_entity_poly.pdbx_strand_id
1 'polypeptide(L)'
;MSYSDFKKVSEVATQFETKIKKKPFIDTLNIKITQVYLTDITEKLNSTMSFINEVATCEDIIKPILNLVEKKYKALHVWSHVTYNVDKEKGLVGEPDYLIASMTEQALMSVPPICVIEAKQDKFEEGWAQALAEMIAASSQGLEICYGVVTTGKAWEFAKLENNVFTKDPNQISATDNLQKVFDTLNWLFDKANERA
;
A
#
# COMPACT_ATOMS: atom_id res chain seq x y z
N MET A 1 -0.54 -16.05 15.37
CA MET A 1 -1.18 -14.93 14.67
C MET A 1 -0.18 -14.40 13.65
N SER A 2 -0.66 -13.95 12.51
CA SER A 2 0.08 -13.34 11.40
C SER A 2 -0.70 -12.12 10.92
N TYR A 3 -0.15 -11.32 10.00
CA TYR A 3 -0.86 -10.15 9.47
C TYR A 3 -2.28 -10.51 9.00
N SER A 4 -2.41 -11.59 8.23
CA SER A 4 -3.68 -12.02 7.63
C SER A 4 -4.74 -12.49 8.63
N ASP A 5 -4.36 -12.74 9.88
CA ASP A 5 -5.29 -13.08 10.97
C ASP A 5 -6.02 -11.85 11.51
N PHE A 6 -5.51 -10.63 11.30
CA PHE A 6 -6.19 -9.41 11.68
C PHE A 6 -7.34 -9.09 10.72
N LYS A 7 -8.55 -8.95 11.28
CA LYS A 7 -9.78 -8.76 10.48
C LYS A 7 -10.49 -7.43 10.70
N LYS A 8 -10.15 -6.70 11.78
CA LYS A 8 -10.75 -5.41 12.10
C LYS A 8 -9.69 -4.40 12.51
N VAL A 9 -9.78 -3.18 12.00
CA VAL A 9 -8.87 -2.09 12.36
C VAL A 9 -8.95 -1.80 13.86
N SER A 10 -10.15 -1.89 14.45
CA SER A 10 -10.35 -1.68 15.90
C SER A 10 -9.62 -2.71 16.77
N GLU A 11 -9.49 -3.95 16.30
CA GLU A 11 -8.77 -5.01 17.01
C GLU A 11 -7.28 -4.66 17.09
N VAL A 12 -6.68 -4.35 15.93
CA VAL A 12 -5.28 -3.94 15.83
C VAL A 12 -5.03 -2.67 16.64
N ALA A 13 -5.87 -1.64 16.47
CA ALA A 13 -5.73 -0.40 17.21
C ALA A 13 -5.83 -0.58 18.73
N THR A 14 -6.69 -1.50 19.20
CA THR A 14 -6.78 -1.81 20.63
C THR A 14 -5.52 -2.54 21.12
N GLN A 15 -5.06 -3.53 20.37
CA GLN A 15 -3.88 -4.34 20.73
C GLN A 15 -2.60 -3.50 20.81
N PHE A 16 -2.46 -2.49 19.94
CA PHE A 16 -1.26 -1.65 19.83
C PHE A 16 -1.47 -0.21 20.32
N GLU A 17 -2.57 0.04 21.03
CA GLU A 17 -2.93 1.35 21.61
C GLU A 17 -2.93 2.52 20.60
N THR A 18 -3.20 2.21 19.33
CA THR A 18 -3.19 3.17 18.22
C THR A 18 -4.46 4.00 18.18
N LYS A 19 -4.33 5.31 18.01
CA LYS A 19 -5.48 6.21 17.84
C LYS A 19 -5.91 6.23 16.38
N ILE A 20 -7.22 6.14 16.13
CA ILE A 20 -7.78 6.21 14.78
C ILE A 20 -8.33 7.61 14.52
N LYS A 21 -8.01 8.18 13.35
CA LYS A 21 -8.57 9.44 12.85
C LYS A 21 -9.00 9.28 11.40
N LYS A 22 -10.02 10.05 11.02
CA LYS A 22 -10.43 10.26 9.63
C LYS A 22 -10.22 11.74 9.30
N LYS A 23 -9.29 12.04 8.41
CA LYS A 23 -8.96 13.42 8.03
C LYS A 23 -8.28 13.41 6.66
N PRO A 24 -8.64 14.34 5.74
CA PRO A 24 -7.90 14.52 4.50
C PRO A 24 -6.43 14.81 4.77
N PHE A 25 -5.55 14.08 4.09
CA PHE A 25 -4.11 14.32 4.11
C PHE A 25 -3.46 14.06 2.76
N ILE A 26 -4.12 13.33 1.87
CA ILE A 26 -3.58 12.97 0.57
C ILE A 26 -3.55 14.19 -0.36
N ASP A 27 -2.53 14.26 -1.19
CA ASP A 27 -2.39 15.26 -2.26
C ASP A 27 -1.91 14.55 -3.54
N THR A 28 -1.71 15.32 -4.60
CA THR A 28 -1.30 14.81 -5.92
C THR A 28 0.00 15.44 -6.36
N LEU A 29 0.85 14.65 -7.02
CA LEU A 29 2.05 15.13 -7.69
C LEU A 29 2.01 14.57 -9.10
N ASN A 30 2.12 15.43 -10.11
CA ASN A 30 2.00 14.95 -11.47
C ASN A 30 3.10 13.95 -11.85
N ILE A 31 2.72 12.85 -12.50
CA ILE A 31 3.63 11.92 -13.17
C ILE A 31 3.16 11.66 -14.59
N LYS A 32 4.08 11.78 -15.55
CA LYS A 32 3.78 11.47 -16.95
C LYS A 32 3.95 9.97 -17.19
N ILE A 33 2.83 9.29 -17.43
CA ILE A 33 2.83 7.89 -17.87
C ILE A 33 2.72 7.84 -19.39
N THR A 34 3.52 6.98 -20.03
CA THR A 34 3.45 6.77 -21.48
C THR A 34 2.07 6.24 -21.87
N GLN A 35 1.48 6.80 -22.92
CA GLN A 35 0.12 6.49 -23.35
C GLN A 35 -0.15 4.99 -23.53
N VAL A 36 0.82 4.23 -24.05
CA VAL A 36 0.68 2.77 -24.24
C VAL A 36 0.37 2.05 -22.93
N TYR A 37 0.98 2.45 -21.81
CA TYR A 37 0.73 1.84 -20.50
C TYR A 37 -0.61 2.28 -19.91
N LEU A 38 -0.99 3.56 -20.08
CA LEU A 38 -2.31 4.03 -19.67
C LEU A 38 -3.41 3.27 -20.41
N THR A 39 -3.26 3.08 -21.72
CA THR A 39 -4.22 2.33 -22.54
C THR A 39 -4.30 0.87 -22.10
N ASP A 40 -3.17 0.16 -21.97
CA ASP A 40 -3.14 -1.25 -21.54
C ASP A 40 -3.82 -1.45 -20.18
N ILE A 41 -3.47 -0.62 -19.18
CA ILE A 41 -4.08 -0.72 -17.85
C ILE A 41 -5.57 -0.37 -17.89
N THR A 42 -5.97 0.61 -18.70
CA THR A 42 -7.39 0.97 -18.86
C THR A 42 -8.19 -0.17 -19.48
N GLU A 43 -7.65 -0.87 -20.48
CA GLU A 43 -8.28 -2.04 -21.08
C GLU A 43 -8.44 -3.18 -20.06
N LYS A 44 -7.38 -3.46 -19.28
CA LYS A 44 -7.40 -4.46 -18.20
C LYS A 44 -8.38 -4.10 -17.08
N LEU A 45 -8.46 -2.84 -16.68
CA LEU A 45 -9.45 -2.35 -15.69
C LEU A 45 -10.90 -2.63 -16.12
N ASN A 46 -11.15 -2.70 -17.42
CA ASN A 46 -12.47 -3.02 -18.01
C ASN A 46 -12.64 -4.51 -18.36
N SER A 47 -11.60 -5.34 -18.16
CA SER A 47 -11.63 -6.77 -18.47
C SER A 47 -11.98 -7.59 -17.23
N THR A 48 -13.01 -8.43 -17.32
CA THR A 48 -13.35 -9.39 -16.25
C THR A 48 -12.21 -10.35 -15.94
N MET A 49 -11.34 -10.66 -16.92
CA MET A 49 -10.21 -11.59 -16.72
C MET A 49 -9.22 -11.06 -15.70
N SER A 50 -8.98 -9.75 -15.67
CA SER A 50 -8.06 -9.11 -14.73
C SER A 50 -8.59 -9.04 -13.29
N PHE A 51 -9.82 -9.52 -13.04
CA PHE A 51 -10.43 -9.58 -11.70
C PHE A 51 -10.99 -10.98 -11.37
N ILE A 52 -10.61 -12.01 -12.13
CA ILE A 52 -11.14 -13.36 -11.92
C ILE A 52 -10.64 -14.00 -10.62
N ASN A 53 -9.46 -13.57 -10.16
CA ASN A 53 -8.86 -13.94 -8.89
C ASN A 53 -7.85 -12.87 -8.45
N GLU A 54 -7.31 -13.07 -7.25
CA GLU A 54 -6.31 -12.20 -6.62
C GLU A 54 -5.05 -12.06 -7.47
N VAL A 55 -4.48 -13.20 -7.92
CA VAL A 55 -3.26 -13.21 -8.74
C VAL A 55 -3.41 -12.38 -10.01
N ALA A 56 -4.55 -12.49 -10.71
CA ALA A 56 -4.84 -11.70 -11.90
C ALA A 56 -4.91 -10.20 -11.57
N THR A 57 -5.59 -9.83 -10.47
CA THR A 57 -5.70 -8.42 -10.05
C THR A 57 -4.33 -7.83 -9.70
N CYS A 58 -3.54 -8.59 -8.93
CA CYS A 58 -2.17 -8.28 -8.58
C CYS A 58 -1.28 -8.06 -9.81
N GLU A 59 -1.26 -9.01 -10.74
CA GLU A 59 -0.34 -9.02 -11.88
C GLU A 59 -0.77 -8.09 -13.02
N ASP A 60 -2.06 -7.96 -13.29
CA ASP A 60 -2.58 -7.15 -14.40
C ASP A 60 -2.75 -5.67 -14.03
N ILE A 61 -3.08 -5.37 -12.77
CA ILE A 61 -3.49 -4.02 -12.35
C ILE A 61 -2.53 -3.43 -11.31
N ILE A 62 -2.45 -4.01 -10.12
CA ILE A 62 -1.80 -3.37 -8.97
C ILE A 62 -0.29 -3.25 -9.21
N LYS A 63 0.39 -4.37 -9.50
CA LYS A 63 1.84 -4.38 -9.71
C LYS A 63 2.28 -3.54 -10.91
N PRO A 64 1.62 -3.56 -12.09
CA PRO A 64 1.97 -2.65 -13.18
C PRO A 64 1.85 -1.17 -12.82
N ILE A 65 0.81 -0.77 -12.09
CA ILE A 65 0.66 0.62 -11.62
C ILE A 65 1.82 0.98 -10.68
N LEU A 66 2.09 0.16 -9.67
CA LEU A 66 3.19 0.41 -8.72
C LEU A 66 4.55 0.49 -9.42
N ASN A 67 4.87 -0.45 -10.31
CA ASN A 67 6.13 -0.48 -11.05
C ASN A 67 6.33 0.76 -11.95
N LEU A 68 5.25 1.31 -12.49
CA LEU A 68 5.33 2.53 -13.32
C LEU A 68 5.65 3.78 -12.49
N VAL A 69 5.18 3.83 -11.24
CA VAL A 69 5.54 4.90 -10.29
C VAL A 69 6.96 4.70 -9.78
N GLU A 70 7.33 3.47 -9.41
CA GLU A 70 8.66 3.08 -8.91
C GLU A 70 9.78 3.57 -9.83
N LYS A 71 9.61 3.48 -11.16
CA LYS A 71 10.61 3.91 -12.16
C LYS A 71 11.14 5.34 -11.97
N LYS A 72 10.40 6.23 -11.30
CA LYS A 72 10.83 7.60 -11.01
C LYS A 72 11.80 7.69 -9.83
N TYR A 73 11.78 6.70 -8.92
CA TYR A 73 12.50 6.72 -7.65
C TYR A 73 13.64 5.70 -7.68
N LYS A 74 14.88 6.16 -7.53
CA LYS A 74 16.06 5.27 -7.57
C LYS A 74 16.22 4.42 -6.31
N ALA A 75 15.75 4.93 -5.18
CA ALA A 75 15.96 4.32 -3.87
C ALA A 75 14.82 3.40 -3.46
N LEU A 76 13.62 3.53 -4.00
CA LEU A 76 12.45 2.77 -3.59
C LEU A 76 12.17 1.65 -4.59
N HIS A 77 11.86 0.46 -4.07
CA HIS A 77 11.56 -0.73 -4.86
C HIS A 77 10.23 -1.35 -4.45
N VAL A 78 9.50 -1.93 -5.41
CA VAL A 78 8.30 -2.73 -5.14
C VAL A 78 8.72 -4.16 -4.77
N TRP A 79 8.59 -4.50 -3.50
CA TRP A 79 8.79 -5.85 -2.97
C TRP A 79 7.43 -6.57 -2.95
N SER A 80 7.25 -7.50 -3.87
CA SER A 80 6.00 -8.24 -4.07
C SER A 80 6.07 -9.59 -3.37
N HIS A 81 5.18 -9.86 -2.41
CA HIS A 81 5.07 -11.17 -1.74
C HIS A 81 6.40 -11.61 -1.09
N VAL A 82 7.02 -10.68 -0.36
CA VAL A 82 8.27 -10.93 0.38
C VAL A 82 7.96 -10.97 1.87
N THR A 83 8.47 -11.98 2.56
CA THR A 83 8.23 -12.14 4.00
C THR A 83 8.69 -10.92 4.80
N TYR A 84 7.85 -10.48 5.74
CA TYR A 84 8.10 -9.34 6.60
C TYR A 84 7.84 -9.68 8.06
N ASN A 85 8.87 -10.21 8.73
CA ASN A 85 8.74 -10.83 10.03
C ASN A 85 9.41 -9.97 11.10
N VAL A 86 8.60 -9.28 11.92
CA VAL A 86 9.09 -8.30 12.90
C VAL A 86 8.90 -8.78 14.33
N ASP A 87 7.69 -9.21 14.70
CA ASP A 87 7.37 -9.68 16.05
C ASP A 87 6.29 -10.76 16.00
N LYS A 88 6.73 -12.02 16.06
CA LYS A 88 5.85 -13.19 15.96
C LYS A 88 4.85 -13.27 17.13
N GLU A 89 5.26 -12.87 18.33
CA GLU A 89 4.41 -12.95 19.53
C GLU A 89 3.23 -11.98 19.43
N LYS A 90 3.43 -10.85 18.74
CA LYS A 90 2.38 -9.85 18.48
C LYS A 90 1.63 -10.05 17.17
N GLY A 91 1.94 -11.12 16.42
CA GLY A 91 1.34 -11.39 15.12
C GLY A 91 1.84 -10.48 13.98
N LEU A 92 2.94 -9.76 14.19
CA LEU A 92 3.58 -8.90 13.19
C LEU A 92 4.56 -9.73 12.33
N VAL A 93 3.99 -10.70 11.60
CA VAL A 93 4.71 -11.72 10.84
C VAL A 93 3.85 -12.17 9.67
N GLY A 94 4.45 -12.45 8.52
CA GLY A 94 3.71 -12.91 7.34
C GLY A 94 4.36 -12.49 6.02
N GLU A 95 3.58 -12.60 4.95
CA GLU A 95 3.96 -12.22 3.58
C GLU A 95 2.94 -11.19 3.08
N PRO A 96 3.26 -9.88 3.17
CA PRO A 96 2.44 -8.82 2.60
C PRO A 96 2.36 -8.88 1.08
N ASP A 97 1.25 -8.38 0.51
CA ASP A 97 1.05 -8.36 -0.95
C ASP A 97 2.14 -7.53 -1.62
N TYR A 98 2.33 -6.28 -1.15
CA TYR A 98 3.41 -5.40 -1.59
C TYR A 98 3.92 -4.48 -0.48
N LEU A 99 5.23 -4.31 -0.47
CA LEU A 99 5.93 -3.31 0.34
C LEU A 99 6.78 -2.43 -0.57
N ILE A 100 6.81 -1.13 -0.30
CA ILE A 100 7.71 -0.20 -0.99
C ILE A 100 8.81 0.17 -0.02
N ALA A 101 10.04 -0.21 -0.34
CA ALA A 101 11.19 -0.01 0.53
C ALA A 101 12.49 0.08 -0.26
N SER A 102 13.49 0.70 0.35
CA SER A 102 14.86 0.68 -0.18
C SER A 102 15.53 -0.67 0.00
N MET A 103 16.55 -0.90 -0.81
CA MET A 103 17.43 -2.06 -0.69
C MET A 103 18.67 -1.68 0.13
N THR A 104 18.99 -2.48 1.13
CA THR A 104 20.23 -2.37 1.91
C THR A 104 21.44 -2.83 1.09
N GLU A 105 22.66 -2.53 1.57
CA GLU A 105 23.91 -2.98 0.92
C GLU A 105 24.01 -4.51 0.81
N GLN A 106 23.32 -5.26 1.68
CA GLN A 106 23.27 -6.72 1.68
C GLN A 106 22.16 -7.29 0.78
N ALA A 107 21.58 -6.46 -0.10
CA ALA A 107 20.47 -6.82 -0.99
C ALA A 107 19.20 -7.30 -0.25
N LEU A 108 19.00 -6.84 0.99
CA LEU A 108 17.80 -7.10 1.77
C LEU A 108 16.87 -5.89 1.75
N MET A 109 15.57 -6.13 1.89
CA MET A 109 14.56 -5.08 2.07
C MET A 109 14.81 -4.32 3.38
N SER A 110 14.82 -2.99 3.30
CA SER A 110 14.83 -2.10 4.47
C SER A 110 13.42 -1.96 5.09
N VAL A 111 13.28 -1.19 6.17
CA VAL A 111 11.97 -0.93 6.78
C VAL A 111 11.07 -0.21 5.77
N PRO A 112 9.86 -0.72 5.45
CA PRO A 112 9.04 -0.20 4.37
C PRO A 112 8.30 1.10 4.77
N PRO A 113 8.57 2.24 4.11
CA PRO A 113 7.77 3.45 4.30
C PRO A 113 6.36 3.37 3.72
N ILE A 114 6.06 2.41 2.83
CA ILE A 114 4.72 2.22 2.27
C ILE A 114 4.34 0.73 2.30
N CYS A 115 3.19 0.44 2.89
CA CYS A 115 2.53 -0.87 2.86
C CYS A 115 1.34 -0.82 1.90
N VAL A 116 1.20 -1.79 1.00
CA VAL A 116 0.10 -1.85 0.03
C VAL A 116 -0.56 -3.23 0.07
N ILE A 117 -1.87 -3.24 0.30
CA ILE A 117 -2.67 -4.46 0.45
C ILE A 117 -3.74 -4.54 -0.63
N GLU A 118 -3.88 -5.72 -1.24
CA GLU A 118 -5.05 -6.06 -2.05
C GLU A 118 -6.24 -6.37 -1.14
N ALA A 119 -7.28 -5.56 -1.22
CA ALA A 119 -8.57 -5.84 -0.61
C ALA A 119 -9.31 -6.93 -1.38
N LYS A 120 -9.00 -8.20 -1.07
CA LYS A 120 -9.67 -9.37 -1.63
C LYS A 120 -11.19 -9.25 -1.49
N GLN A 121 -11.93 -9.41 -2.59
CA GLN A 121 -13.40 -9.37 -2.61
C GLN A 121 -14.01 -8.11 -1.96
N ASP A 122 -13.40 -6.94 -2.18
CA ASP A 122 -13.83 -5.64 -1.64
C ASP A 122 -13.82 -5.56 -0.09
N LYS A 123 -13.11 -6.46 0.58
CA LYS A 123 -13.01 -6.50 2.05
C LYS A 123 -12.02 -5.45 2.59
N PHE A 124 -12.32 -4.17 2.38
CA PHE A 124 -11.48 -3.06 2.82
C PHE A 124 -11.19 -3.08 4.33
N GLU A 125 -12.13 -3.50 5.17
CA GLU A 125 -11.91 -3.55 6.63
C GLU A 125 -10.81 -4.58 7.00
N GLU A 126 -10.82 -5.76 6.37
CA GLU A 126 -9.77 -6.76 6.56
C GLU A 126 -8.44 -6.25 5.98
N GLY A 127 -8.46 -5.63 4.80
CA GLY A 127 -7.27 -5.05 4.18
C GLY A 127 -6.64 -3.94 5.02
N TRP A 128 -7.45 -3.08 5.64
CA TRP A 128 -6.96 -2.04 6.53
C TRP A 128 -6.44 -2.57 7.87
N ALA A 129 -7.02 -3.66 8.38
CA ALA A 129 -6.49 -4.32 9.57
C ALA A 129 -5.08 -4.85 9.32
N GLN A 130 -4.88 -5.53 8.17
CA GLN A 130 -3.59 -6.03 7.74
C GLN A 130 -2.58 -4.89 7.50
N ALA A 131 -2.97 -3.88 6.71
CA ALA A 131 -2.13 -2.72 6.44
C ALA A 131 -1.72 -2.00 7.73
N LEU A 132 -2.64 -1.80 8.68
CA LEU A 132 -2.29 -1.17 9.97
C LEU A 132 -1.28 -2.01 10.76
N ALA A 133 -1.43 -3.34 10.79
CA ALA A 133 -0.48 -4.21 11.46
C ALA A 133 0.93 -4.13 10.82
N GLU A 134 1.03 -4.11 9.49
CA GLU A 134 2.30 -3.92 8.78
C GLU A 134 2.92 -2.55 9.05
N MET A 135 2.10 -1.48 9.06
CA MET A 135 2.54 -0.13 9.39
C MET A 135 3.06 -0.03 10.84
N ILE A 136 2.41 -0.73 11.78
CA ILE A 136 2.87 -0.83 13.18
C ILE A 136 4.20 -1.58 13.25
N ALA A 137 4.37 -2.64 12.47
CA ALA A 137 5.63 -3.38 12.36
C ALA A 137 6.76 -2.50 11.78
N ALA A 138 6.46 -1.59 10.85
CA ALA A 138 7.43 -0.61 10.36
C ALA A 138 7.76 0.43 11.44
N SER A 139 6.74 0.96 12.12
CA SER A 139 6.91 1.95 13.19
C SER A 139 7.70 1.42 14.38
N SER A 140 7.52 0.15 14.76
CA SER A 140 8.27 -0.49 15.86
C SER A 140 9.76 -0.64 15.58
N GLN A 141 10.17 -0.56 14.31
CA GLN A 141 11.56 -0.57 13.86
C GLN A 141 12.16 0.84 13.73
N GLY A 142 11.44 1.88 14.17
CA GLY A 142 11.93 3.26 14.24
C GLY A 142 11.44 4.17 13.11
N LEU A 143 10.54 3.71 12.23
CA LEU A 143 9.96 4.55 11.20
C LEU A 143 8.93 5.53 11.79
N GLU A 144 9.19 6.83 11.66
CA GLU A 144 8.32 7.87 12.24
C GLU A 144 6.95 7.97 11.54
N ILE A 145 6.95 7.82 10.20
CA ILE A 145 5.76 7.90 9.36
C ILE A 145 5.77 6.73 8.39
N CYS A 146 4.71 5.92 8.43
CA CYS A 146 4.45 4.89 7.43
C CYS A 146 3.15 5.22 6.68
N TYR A 147 3.13 4.98 5.37
CA TYR A 147 1.96 5.15 4.54
C TYR A 147 1.31 3.80 4.24
N GLY A 148 -0.01 3.80 4.15
CA GLY A 148 -0.79 2.61 3.84
C GLY A 148 -1.66 2.85 2.62
N VAL A 149 -1.75 1.85 1.76
CA VAL A 149 -2.65 1.82 0.62
C VAL A 149 -3.44 0.52 0.66
N VAL A 150 -4.76 0.59 0.55
CA VAL A 150 -5.59 -0.60 0.39
C VAL A 150 -6.37 -0.44 -0.91
N THR A 151 -6.30 -1.46 -1.78
CA THR A 151 -6.85 -1.36 -3.12
C THR A 151 -7.48 -2.64 -3.63
N THR A 152 -8.51 -2.52 -4.45
CA THR A 152 -9.11 -3.64 -5.22
C THR A 152 -8.61 -3.66 -6.67
N GLY A 153 -7.56 -2.90 -6.96
CA GLY A 153 -7.15 -2.52 -8.32
C GLY A 153 -8.04 -1.43 -8.92
N LYS A 154 -9.36 -1.51 -8.73
CA LYS A 154 -10.32 -0.49 -9.20
C LYS A 154 -10.46 0.69 -8.25
N ALA A 155 -10.45 0.45 -6.95
CA ALA A 155 -10.67 1.45 -5.92
C ALA A 155 -9.47 1.51 -4.99
N TRP A 156 -8.96 2.72 -4.73
CA TRP A 156 -7.74 2.96 -3.97
C TRP A 156 -8.03 3.88 -2.78
N GLU A 157 -7.68 3.41 -1.58
CA GLU A 157 -7.81 4.15 -0.33
C GLU A 157 -6.44 4.33 0.33
N PHE A 158 -6.27 5.43 1.07
CA PHE A 158 -4.97 5.86 1.59
C PHE A 158 -5.03 6.15 3.09
N ALA A 159 -3.95 5.85 3.78
CA ALA A 159 -3.76 6.18 5.19
C ALA A 159 -2.30 6.51 5.51
N LYS A 160 -2.08 7.09 6.68
CA LYS A 160 -0.75 7.20 7.30
C LYS A 160 -0.79 6.82 8.77
N LEU A 161 0.30 6.26 9.27
CA LEU A 161 0.56 6.03 10.68
C LEU A 161 1.73 6.92 11.07
N GLU A 162 1.51 7.80 12.02
CA GLU A 162 2.51 8.75 12.52
C GLU A 162 2.29 8.92 14.02
N ASN A 163 3.35 8.73 14.82
CA ASN A 163 3.27 8.88 16.28
C ASN A 163 2.13 8.08 16.93
N ASN A 164 1.95 6.81 16.52
CA ASN A 164 0.86 5.92 16.93
C ASN A 164 -0.57 6.47 16.65
N VAL A 165 -0.70 7.35 15.64
CA VAL A 165 -1.99 7.84 15.14
C VAL A 165 -2.19 7.37 13.71
N PHE A 166 -3.11 6.43 13.52
CA PHE A 166 -3.56 5.99 12.21
C PHE A 166 -4.60 6.98 11.67
N THR A 167 -4.27 7.65 10.57
CA THR A 167 -5.14 8.62 9.89
C THR A 167 -5.51 8.08 8.53
N LYS A 168 -6.78 7.74 8.34
CA LYS A 168 -7.33 7.33 7.04
C LYS A 168 -7.88 8.54 6.30
N ASP A 169 -7.51 8.68 5.02
CA ASP A 169 -8.11 9.69 4.15
C ASP A 169 -9.59 9.31 3.90
N PRO A 170 -10.54 10.25 4.00
CA PRO A 170 -11.94 9.93 3.77
C PRO A 170 -12.26 9.65 2.30
N ASN A 171 -11.42 10.08 1.35
CA ASN A 171 -11.70 9.96 -0.07
C ASN A 171 -11.07 8.69 -0.65
N GLN A 172 -11.85 7.99 -1.45
CA GLN A 172 -11.41 6.89 -2.30
C GLN A 172 -11.19 7.40 -3.73
N ILE A 173 -10.23 6.82 -4.45
CA ILE A 173 -9.98 7.12 -5.86
C ILE A 173 -10.37 5.90 -6.69
N SER A 174 -11.18 6.12 -7.73
CA SER A 174 -11.53 5.10 -8.71
C SER A 174 -10.57 5.15 -9.90
N ALA A 175 -9.83 4.05 -10.11
CA ALA A 175 -8.94 3.88 -11.26
C ALA A 175 -9.72 3.78 -12.58
N THR A 176 -10.95 3.25 -12.55
CA THR A 176 -11.82 3.17 -13.73
C THR A 176 -12.38 4.53 -14.17
N ASP A 177 -12.50 5.48 -13.23
CA ASP A 177 -12.92 6.86 -13.53
C ASP A 177 -11.73 7.74 -13.90
N ASN A 178 -10.68 7.71 -13.08
CA ASN A 178 -9.51 8.57 -13.27
C ASN A 178 -8.21 7.87 -12.87
N LEU A 179 -7.70 7.03 -13.79
CA LEU A 179 -6.43 6.33 -13.65
C LEU A 179 -5.25 7.29 -13.43
N GLN A 180 -5.22 8.45 -14.11
CA GLN A 180 -4.14 9.43 -13.94
C GLN A 180 -4.10 9.98 -12.51
N LYS A 181 -5.26 10.18 -11.88
CA LYS A 181 -5.33 10.61 -10.48
C LYS A 181 -4.76 9.55 -9.53
N VAL A 182 -4.93 8.25 -9.81
CA VAL A 182 -4.27 7.17 -9.04
C VAL A 182 -2.75 7.30 -9.17
N PHE A 183 -2.23 7.46 -10.39
CA PHE A 183 -0.81 7.66 -10.63
C PHE A 183 -0.25 8.90 -9.93
N ASP A 184 -0.93 10.04 -10.03
CA ASP A 184 -0.47 11.29 -9.42
C ASP A 184 -0.49 11.23 -7.88
N THR A 185 -1.46 10.51 -7.31
CA THR A 185 -1.58 10.31 -5.86
C THR A 185 -0.50 9.36 -5.35
N LEU A 186 -0.27 8.23 -6.02
CA LEU A 186 0.82 7.31 -5.67
C LEU A 186 2.18 7.96 -5.83
N ASN A 187 2.37 8.76 -6.87
CA ASN A 187 3.60 9.53 -7.06
C ASN A 187 3.84 10.51 -5.91
N TRP A 188 2.81 11.22 -5.43
CA TRP A 188 2.95 12.06 -4.23
C TRP A 188 3.35 11.22 -2.99
N LEU A 189 2.76 10.04 -2.83
CA LEU A 189 3.06 9.15 -1.71
C LEU A 189 4.51 8.64 -1.75
N PHE A 190 4.98 8.19 -2.92
CA PHE A 190 6.36 7.76 -3.14
C PHE A 190 7.34 8.90 -2.94
N ASP A 191 7.00 10.12 -3.36
CA ASP A 191 7.81 11.33 -3.12
C ASP A 191 8.01 11.57 -1.63
N LYS A 192 6.92 11.53 -0.86
CA LYS A 192 6.96 11.71 0.59
C LYS A 192 7.70 10.60 1.31
N ALA A 193 7.61 9.35 0.83
CA ALA A 193 8.39 8.25 1.36
C ALA A 193 9.89 8.42 1.04
N ASN A 194 10.23 8.83 -0.18
CA ASN A 194 11.60 8.99 -0.65
C ASN A 194 12.35 10.14 0.04
N GLU A 195 11.66 11.22 0.44
CA GLU A 195 12.25 12.30 1.26
C GLU A 195 12.82 11.80 2.61
N ARG A 196 12.46 10.59 3.03
CA ARG A 196 12.75 10.02 4.35
C ARG A 196 13.49 8.67 4.28
N ALA A 197 13.79 8.18 3.07
CA ALA A 197 14.44 6.90 2.81
C ALA A 197 15.96 7.03 2.69
#